data_AF-A0A2D9HF64-F1
#
_entry.id   AF-A0A2D9HF64-F1
#
_cell.length_a   1.000
_cell.length_b   1.000
_cell.length_c   1.000
_cell.angle_alpha   90.00
_cell.angle_beta   90.00
_cell.angle_gamma   90.00
#
_symmetry.space_group_name_H-M   'P 1'
#
loop_
_entity.id
_entity.type
_entity.pdbx_description
1 polymer ?
#
loop_
_entity_poly.entity_id
_entity_poly.type
_entity_poly.pdbx_seq_one_letter_code
_entity_poly.pdbx_strand_id
1 'polypeptide(L)'
;MAESLARRVLRKLLPPVILDAYRILRGLSTPAAKPPHALVKPAAKAPPKTNSTVGLKPPQQPKPADDPDFLFDGSGDRFKELMQGVKVYAEYGVGKSSSYVLRKTEAQVLAVDTDADWISKVREEVSNTDRFDAVHVDLGPMKGWGWPVDYQHHARFQDYTDSVWTRGLSPELVLVDGRFRVCCFLTSLLKAEPGTILIFDDYVKRPHYHIVEEFTRPTEVHGRQAIFIRPDQNELDLHVLAQQVERFRYVMD
;
A
#
# COMPACT_ATOMS: atom_id res chain seq x y z
N MET A 1 31.70 -18.29 1.35
CA MET A 1 31.00 -19.09 2.39
C MET A 1 29.76 -18.40 2.97
N ALA A 2 29.79 -17.09 3.26
CA ALA A 2 28.65 -16.35 3.82
C ALA A 2 27.38 -16.37 2.93
N GLU A 3 27.54 -16.34 1.60
CA GLU A 3 26.41 -16.34 0.65
C GLU A 3 25.61 -17.66 0.64
N SER A 4 26.25 -18.78 1.03
CA SER A 4 25.59 -20.10 1.05
C SER A 4 24.73 -20.28 2.30
N LEU A 5 25.10 -19.62 3.40
CA LEU A 5 24.38 -19.67 4.67
C LEU A 5 23.10 -18.81 4.61
N ALA A 6 23.19 -17.61 4.05
CA ALA A 6 22.04 -16.73 3.84
C ALA A 6 20.95 -17.37 2.95
N ARG A 7 21.37 -18.08 1.89
CA ARG A 7 20.44 -18.83 1.00
C ARG A 7 19.77 -20.01 1.69
N ARG A 8 20.45 -20.65 2.65
CA ARG A 8 19.89 -21.77 3.44
C ARG A 8 18.88 -21.29 4.49
N VAL A 9 19.11 -20.11 5.05
CA VAL A 9 18.21 -19.48 6.03
C VAL A 9 16.95 -18.95 5.36
N LEU A 10 17.05 -18.25 4.22
CA LEU A 10 15.88 -17.76 3.47
C LEU A 10 14.93 -18.89 3.01
N ARG A 11 15.47 -20.05 2.63
CA ARG A 11 14.65 -21.21 2.22
C ARG A 11 13.86 -21.87 3.35
N LYS A 12 14.25 -21.66 4.61
CA LYS A 12 13.57 -22.25 5.77
C LYS A 12 12.55 -21.31 6.42
N LEU A 13 12.59 -20.02 6.10
CA LEU A 13 11.78 -18.99 6.78
C LEU A 13 10.64 -18.41 5.92
N LEU A 14 10.57 -18.76 4.63
CA LEU A 14 9.56 -18.23 3.71
C LEU A 14 8.64 -19.36 3.22
N PRO A 15 7.31 -19.20 3.28
CA PRO A 15 6.37 -20.09 2.62
C PRO A 15 6.68 -20.19 1.11
N PRO A 16 6.39 -21.33 0.46
CA PRO A 16 6.74 -21.58 -0.95
C PRO A 16 6.31 -20.48 -1.92
N VAL A 17 5.19 -19.81 -1.61
CA VAL A 17 4.59 -18.74 -2.42
C VAL A 17 5.48 -17.49 -2.52
N ILE A 18 6.23 -17.15 -1.46
CA ILE A 18 7.12 -15.98 -1.47
C ILE A 18 8.40 -16.24 -2.27
N LEU A 19 8.84 -17.50 -2.36
CA LEU A 19 10.02 -17.87 -3.13
C LEU A 19 9.80 -17.71 -4.64
N ASP A 20 8.57 -17.92 -5.11
CA ASP A 20 8.22 -17.80 -6.52
C ASP A 20 8.05 -16.33 -6.95
N ALA A 21 7.47 -15.48 -6.09
CA ALA A 21 7.49 -14.03 -6.28
C ALA A 21 8.93 -13.48 -6.35
N TYR A 22 9.83 -13.98 -5.49
CA TYR A 22 11.24 -13.57 -5.48
C TYR A 22 12.01 -13.97 -6.75
N ARG A 23 11.68 -15.13 -7.35
CA ARG A 23 12.28 -15.60 -8.61
C ARG A 23 11.81 -14.81 -9.81
N ILE A 24 10.51 -14.48 -9.86
CA ILE A 24 9.89 -13.68 -10.91
C ILE A 24 10.46 -12.26 -10.92
N LEU A 25 10.59 -11.63 -9.74
CA LEU A 25 11.13 -10.28 -9.60
C LEU A 25 12.63 -10.15 -9.96
N ARG A 26 13.40 -11.24 -9.90
CA ARG A 26 14.84 -11.26 -10.24
C ARG A 26 15.14 -11.82 -11.63
N GLY A 27 14.14 -12.15 -12.44
CA GLY A 27 14.34 -12.77 -13.76
C GLY A 27 15.05 -14.14 -13.68
N LEU A 28 14.98 -14.81 -12.54
CA LEU A 28 15.58 -16.14 -12.37
C LEU A 28 14.57 -17.18 -12.87
N SER A 29 14.84 -17.75 -14.05
CA SER A 29 13.97 -18.76 -14.65
C SER A 29 13.83 -20.00 -13.75
N THR A 30 12.62 -20.55 -13.72
CA THR A 30 12.37 -21.90 -13.21
C THR A 30 13.13 -22.93 -14.06
N PRO A 31 13.69 -24.00 -13.47
CA PRO A 31 14.36 -25.03 -14.26
C PRO A 31 13.31 -25.80 -15.06
N ALA A 32 13.26 -25.56 -16.37
CA ALA A 32 12.49 -26.38 -17.30
C ALA A 32 13.14 -27.76 -17.45
N ALA A 33 12.30 -28.80 -17.51
CA ALA A 33 12.70 -30.15 -17.89
C ALA A 33 13.34 -30.13 -19.30
N LYS A 34 14.48 -30.82 -19.46
CA LYS A 34 15.20 -30.94 -20.75
C LYS A 34 14.40 -31.76 -21.77
N PRO A 35 14.21 -31.27 -23.00
CA PRO A 35 14.05 -32.10 -24.18
C PRO A 35 15.41 -32.31 -24.90
N PRO A 36 15.51 -33.32 -25.79
CA PRO A 36 16.78 -33.80 -26.31
C PRO A 36 17.38 -32.93 -27.41
N HIS A 37 18.69 -33.14 -27.59
CA HIS A 37 19.66 -32.48 -28.46
C HIS A 37 19.19 -32.10 -29.87
N ALA A 38 19.44 -30.85 -30.26
CA ALA A 38 19.67 -30.44 -31.65
C ALA A 38 20.78 -29.39 -31.72
N LEU A 39 21.66 -29.57 -32.71
CA LEU A 39 22.91 -28.82 -32.95
C LEU A 39 22.66 -27.37 -33.39
N VAL A 40 23.33 -26.40 -32.77
CA VAL A 40 23.40 -25.00 -33.27
C VAL A 40 24.84 -24.48 -33.17
N LYS A 41 25.33 -23.93 -34.29
CA LYS A 41 26.67 -23.34 -34.51
C LYS A 41 26.83 -21.95 -33.82
N PRO A 42 28.05 -21.46 -33.56
CA PRO A 42 28.28 -20.28 -32.74
C PRO A 42 28.09 -18.97 -33.52
N ALA A 43 27.45 -17.98 -32.90
CA ALA A 43 27.40 -16.60 -33.39
C ALA A 43 27.83 -15.61 -32.28
N ALA A 44 28.40 -14.49 -32.72
CA ALA A 44 29.37 -13.64 -32.04
C ALA A 44 28.89 -12.83 -30.81
N LYS A 45 29.86 -12.44 -29.97
CA LYS A 45 29.72 -11.51 -28.84
C LYS A 45 29.29 -10.11 -29.31
N ALA A 46 28.25 -9.55 -28.68
CA ALA A 46 27.90 -8.13 -28.76
C ALA A 46 28.38 -7.38 -27.49
N PRO A 47 28.81 -6.10 -27.62
CA PRO A 47 29.41 -5.29 -26.56
C PRO A 47 28.37 -4.74 -25.56
N PRO A 48 28.79 -4.24 -24.36
CA PRO A 48 27.86 -3.81 -23.33
C PRO A 48 27.23 -2.47 -23.71
N LYS A 49 25.90 -2.35 -23.52
CA LYS A 49 25.20 -1.06 -23.59
C LYS A 49 24.69 -0.67 -22.21
N THR A 50 25.37 0.34 -21.66
CA THR A 50 24.90 1.25 -20.64
C THR A 50 23.79 2.13 -21.22
N ASN A 51 22.65 2.27 -20.54
CA ASN A 51 22.13 3.57 -20.11
C ASN A 51 20.78 3.44 -19.41
N SER A 52 20.77 4.05 -18.23
CA SER A 52 19.65 4.45 -17.39
C SER A 52 18.49 4.99 -18.20
N THR A 53 17.34 4.32 -18.12
CA THR A 53 16.05 4.93 -18.45
C THR A 53 15.25 4.96 -17.16
N VAL A 54 15.23 6.14 -16.53
CA VAL A 54 14.26 6.49 -15.51
C VAL A 54 12.89 6.35 -16.17
N GLY A 55 12.06 5.42 -15.71
CA GLY A 55 10.72 5.20 -16.23
C GLY A 55 9.88 6.46 -16.01
N LEU A 56 9.65 7.21 -17.08
CA LEU A 56 8.71 8.32 -17.10
C LEU A 56 7.29 7.78 -16.92
N LYS A 57 6.50 8.48 -16.10
CA LYS A 57 5.07 8.23 -15.89
C LYS A 57 4.34 8.30 -17.25
N PRO A 58 3.47 7.33 -17.60
CA PRO A 58 2.64 7.43 -18.80
C PRO A 58 1.73 8.67 -18.75
N PRO A 59 1.40 9.29 -19.89
CA PRO A 59 0.48 10.41 -19.92
C PRO A 59 -0.89 9.95 -19.38
N GLN A 60 -1.36 10.62 -18.33
CA GLN A 60 -2.69 10.42 -17.79
C GLN A 60 -3.72 10.97 -18.79
N GLN A 61 -4.75 10.19 -19.11
CA GLN A 61 -5.91 10.69 -19.86
C GLN A 61 -6.57 11.84 -19.08
N PRO A 62 -7.17 12.85 -19.75
CA PRO A 62 -7.79 13.98 -19.07
C PRO A 62 -8.97 13.48 -18.25
N LYS A 63 -8.79 13.42 -16.92
CA LYS A 63 -9.89 13.27 -15.95
C LYS A 63 -10.73 14.55 -16.00
N PRO A 64 -12.04 14.52 -15.70
CA PRO A 64 -12.80 15.75 -15.47
C PRO A 64 -12.12 16.47 -14.29
N ALA A 65 -11.26 17.44 -14.60
CA ALA A 65 -10.18 17.86 -13.71
C ALA A 65 -10.68 18.72 -12.54
N ASP A 66 -11.85 19.34 -12.70
CA ASP A 66 -12.30 20.43 -11.83
C ASP A 66 -13.44 20.05 -10.88
N ASP A 67 -13.90 18.79 -10.89
CA ASP A 67 -14.88 18.34 -9.88
C ASP A 67 -14.16 17.97 -8.57
N PRO A 68 -14.34 18.75 -7.48
CA PRO A 68 -13.73 18.48 -6.19
C PRO A 68 -14.28 17.21 -5.52
N ASP A 69 -15.43 16.70 -5.98
CA ASP A 69 -16.10 15.51 -5.47
C ASP A 69 -15.89 14.29 -6.39
N PHE A 70 -15.11 14.43 -7.48
CA PHE A 70 -14.65 13.31 -8.31
C PHE A 70 -13.46 12.60 -7.64
N LEU A 71 -13.78 11.51 -6.95
CA LEU A 71 -12.83 10.69 -6.19
C LEU A 71 -12.58 9.35 -6.90
N PHE A 72 -11.38 8.79 -6.68
CA PHE A 72 -11.01 7.41 -7.05
C PHE A 72 -11.37 7.02 -8.49
N ASP A 73 -11.07 7.89 -9.45
CA ASP A 73 -11.36 7.69 -10.87
C ASP A 73 -12.85 7.40 -11.17
N GLY A 74 -13.75 8.01 -10.38
CA GLY A 74 -15.20 7.85 -10.50
C GLY A 74 -15.79 6.75 -9.63
N SER A 75 -14.98 6.05 -8.82
CA SER A 75 -15.44 5.00 -7.89
C SER A 75 -15.71 5.54 -6.48
N GLY A 76 -16.06 6.82 -6.34
CA GLY A 76 -16.15 7.49 -5.04
C GLY A 76 -17.43 7.30 -4.26
N ASP A 77 -18.51 6.85 -4.88
CA ASP A 77 -19.84 6.91 -4.25
C ASP A 77 -19.92 6.06 -2.98
N ARG A 78 -19.34 4.87 -3.01
CA ARG A 78 -19.33 3.99 -1.84
C ARG A 78 -18.53 4.57 -0.67
N PHE A 79 -17.39 5.19 -0.94
CA PHE A 79 -16.63 5.92 0.08
C PHE A 79 -17.48 7.03 0.72
N LYS A 80 -18.21 7.81 -0.10
CA LYS A 80 -19.07 8.91 0.37
C LYS A 80 -20.22 8.40 1.24
N GLU A 81 -20.83 7.28 0.88
CA GLU A 81 -21.87 6.63 1.69
C GLU A 81 -21.33 6.13 3.03
N LEU A 82 -20.20 5.41 3.02
CA LEU A 82 -19.60 4.84 4.24
C LEU A 82 -19.10 5.92 5.21
N MET A 83 -18.76 7.10 4.71
CA MET A 83 -18.38 8.25 5.54
C MET A 83 -19.55 8.89 6.29
N GLN A 84 -20.81 8.53 5.99
CA GLN A 84 -21.96 9.06 6.72
C GLN A 84 -21.94 8.59 8.18
N GLY A 85 -21.94 9.56 9.11
CA GLY A 85 -21.96 9.28 10.55
C GLY A 85 -20.60 8.92 11.17
N VAL A 86 -19.54 8.80 10.37
CA VAL A 86 -18.17 8.61 10.86
C VAL A 86 -17.69 9.86 11.59
N LYS A 87 -17.17 9.68 12.81
CA LYS A 87 -16.62 10.75 13.66
C LYS A 87 -15.11 10.80 13.59
N VAL A 88 -14.45 9.65 13.45
CA VAL A 88 -12.99 9.57 13.28
C VAL A 88 -12.67 8.76 12.03
N TYR A 89 -12.04 9.44 11.07
CA TYR A 89 -11.55 8.89 9.82
C TYR A 89 -10.02 8.89 9.85
N ALA A 90 -9.43 7.79 9.36
CA ALA A 90 -8.00 7.73 9.13
C ALA A 90 -7.68 7.42 7.67
N GLU A 91 -6.57 7.94 7.18
CA GLU A 91 -6.07 7.58 5.85
C GLU A 91 -4.54 7.49 5.78
N TYR A 92 -4.10 6.49 5.01
CA TYR A 92 -2.76 6.43 4.47
C TYR A 92 -2.83 6.97 3.05
N GLY A 93 -2.11 8.06 2.77
CA GLY A 93 -2.21 8.79 1.52
C GLY A 93 -3.19 9.97 1.63
N VAL A 94 -2.65 11.18 1.57
CA VAL A 94 -3.38 12.46 1.61
C VAL A 94 -3.71 12.90 0.19
N GLY A 95 -4.92 13.42 0.00
CA GLY A 95 -5.33 13.94 -1.30
C GLY A 95 -6.77 14.39 -1.35
N LYS A 96 -7.43 14.12 -2.48
CA LYS A 96 -8.83 14.55 -2.70
C LYS A 96 -9.81 13.93 -1.69
N SER A 97 -9.54 12.73 -1.18
CA SER A 97 -10.30 12.09 -0.10
C SER A 97 -10.29 12.95 1.15
N SER A 98 -9.11 13.41 1.57
CA SER A 98 -8.90 14.31 2.70
C SER A 98 -9.74 15.57 2.54
N SER A 99 -9.58 16.26 1.40
CA SER A 99 -10.31 17.51 1.15
C SER A 99 -11.82 17.28 1.11
N TYR A 100 -12.29 16.16 0.55
CA TYR A 100 -13.71 15.79 0.54
C TYR A 100 -14.25 15.63 1.97
N VAL A 101 -13.60 14.82 2.81
CA VAL A 101 -14.05 14.54 4.17
C VAL A 101 -14.08 15.82 5.00
N LEU A 102 -13.05 16.66 4.88
CA LEU A 102 -12.97 17.94 5.61
C LEU A 102 -14.06 18.94 5.19
N ARG A 103 -14.46 18.95 3.90
CA ARG A 103 -15.52 19.85 3.40
C ARG A 103 -16.93 19.35 3.64
N LYS A 104 -17.16 18.04 3.63
CA LYS A 104 -18.50 17.44 3.54
C LYS A 104 -18.95 16.77 4.82
N THR A 105 -18.08 16.65 5.81
CA THR A 105 -18.36 15.99 7.09
C THR A 105 -17.73 16.74 8.25
N GLU A 106 -18.13 16.37 9.47
CA GLU A 106 -17.54 16.86 10.72
C GLU A 106 -16.49 15.90 11.31
N ALA A 107 -16.08 14.87 10.57
CA ALA A 107 -15.13 13.88 11.06
C ALA A 107 -13.76 14.53 11.39
N GLN A 108 -13.12 14.03 12.45
CA GLN A 108 -11.69 14.20 12.67
C GLN A 108 -10.95 13.35 11.64
N VAL A 109 -9.92 13.90 11.01
CA VAL A 109 -9.13 13.26 9.96
C VAL A 109 -7.71 13.06 10.46
N LEU A 110 -7.35 11.81 10.69
CA LEU A 110 -5.98 11.38 10.93
C LEU A 110 -5.35 10.96 9.61
N ALA A 111 -4.26 11.59 9.19
CA ALA A 111 -3.65 11.24 7.92
C ALA A 111 -2.13 11.08 8.03
N VAL A 112 -1.58 10.34 7.06
CA VAL A 112 -0.14 10.28 6.85
C VAL A 112 0.16 10.28 5.36
N ASP A 113 1.15 11.07 4.97
CA ASP A 113 1.69 11.04 3.62
C ASP A 113 3.22 11.08 3.62
N THR A 114 3.80 10.59 2.52
CA THR A 114 5.22 10.67 2.23
C THR A 114 5.61 11.97 1.51
N ASP A 115 4.62 12.73 1.06
CA ASP A 115 4.78 13.98 0.31
C ASP A 115 4.16 15.14 1.08
N ALA A 116 5.01 16.04 1.57
CA ALA A 116 4.59 17.22 2.33
C ALA A 116 3.78 18.22 1.48
N ASP A 117 3.93 18.22 0.16
CA ASP A 117 3.23 19.14 -0.72
C ASP A 117 1.73 18.77 -0.80
N TRP A 118 1.40 17.47 -0.76
CA TRP A 118 0.01 17.03 -0.67
C TRP A 118 -0.67 17.49 0.61
N ILE A 119 0.02 17.41 1.75
CA ILE A 119 -0.49 17.89 3.04
C ILE A 119 -0.70 19.40 2.99
N SER A 120 0.28 20.14 2.49
CA SER A 120 0.21 21.61 2.39
C SER A 120 -0.95 22.04 1.48
N LYS A 121 -1.08 21.38 0.32
CA LYS A 121 -2.18 21.61 -0.62
C LYS A 121 -3.55 21.40 0.02
N VAL A 122 -3.76 20.30 0.73
CA VAL A 122 -5.06 20.07 1.41
C VAL A 122 -5.32 21.14 2.47
N ARG A 123 -4.30 21.56 3.24
CA ARG A 123 -4.43 22.64 4.23
C ARG A 123 -4.82 23.98 3.59
N GLU A 124 -4.34 24.26 2.39
CA GLU A 124 -4.69 25.47 1.63
C GLU A 124 -6.11 25.39 1.02
N GLU A 125 -6.59 24.20 0.68
CA GLU A 125 -7.90 23.96 0.05
C GLU A 125 -9.09 23.99 1.02
N VAL A 126 -8.85 23.87 2.33
CA VAL A 126 -9.91 23.68 3.34
C VAL A 126 -9.78 24.67 4.50
N SER A 127 -10.92 25.18 4.99
CA SER A 127 -10.94 26.16 6.08
C SER A 127 -10.79 25.55 7.48
N ASN A 128 -11.18 24.28 7.66
CA ASN A 128 -11.31 23.63 8.97
C ASN A 128 -10.10 22.75 9.29
N THR A 129 -8.90 23.32 9.25
CA THR A 129 -7.64 22.57 9.44
C THR A 129 -7.48 21.99 10.84
N ASP A 130 -8.25 22.47 11.83
CA ASP A 130 -8.23 21.96 13.20
C ASP A 130 -8.67 20.50 13.31
N ARG A 131 -9.47 20.03 12.34
CA ARG A 131 -9.86 18.61 12.23
C ARG A 131 -8.89 17.77 11.41
N PHE A 132 -7.81 18.37 10.88
CA PHE A 132 -6.87 17.72 9.98
C PHE A 132 -5.50 17.50 10.62
N ASP A 133 -5.38 16.36 11.30
CA ASP A 133 -4.14 15.87 11.89
C ASP A 133 -3.37 14.99 10.89
N ALA A 134 -2.63 15.65 10.01
CA ALA A 134 -1.82 15.01 8.99
C ALA A 134 -0.33 15.11 9.31
N VAL A 135 0.35 13.95 9.25
CA VAL A 135 1.80 13.84 9.49
C VAL A 135 2.52 13.51 8.19
N HIS A 136 3.60 14.24 7.93
CA HIS A 136 4.55 13.90 6.86
C HIS A 136 5.60 12.93 7.39
N VAL A 137 5.80 11.81 6.68
CA VAL A 137 6.90 10.89 6.94
C VAL A 137 7.75 10.72 5.69
N ASP A 138 8.91 11.34 5.67
CA ASP A 138 9.86 11.24 4.56
C ASP A 138 10.56 9.87 4.55
N LEU A 139 10.19 9.06 3.57
CA LEU A 139 10.71 7.70 3.34
C LEU A 139 11.90 7.68 2.36
N GLY A 140 12.49 8.84 2.09
CA GLY A 140 13.59 9.03 1.17
C GLY A 140 13.10 9.32 -0.24
N PRO A 141 14.03 9.38 -1.21
CA PRO A 141 13.68 9.60 -2.61
C PRO A 141 12.68 8.57 -3.11
N MET A 142 11.64 9.02 -3.81
CA MET A 142 10.57 8.16 -4.32
C MET A 142 10.71 7.91 -5.82
N LYS A 143 10.31 6.71 -6.28
CA LYS A 143 10.18 6.39 -7.71
C LYS A 143 8.88 6.98 -8.28
N GLY A 144 8.75 7.03 -9.60
CA GLY A 144 7.55 7.55 -10.33
C GLY A 144 6.22 6.81 -10.08
N TRP A 145 6.18 5.87 -9.13
CA TRP A 145 5.00 5.13 -8.68
C TRP A 145 4.84 5.13 -7.15
N GLY A 146 5.59 6.00 -6.46
CA GLY A 146 5.38 6.33 -5.06
C GLY A 146 6.21 5.56 -4.04
N TRP A 147 6.96 4.50 -4.39
CA TRP A 147 7.76 3.76 -3.41
C TRP A 147 9.20 4.28 -3.29
N PRO A 148 9.85 4.09 -2.12
CA PRO A 148 11.23 4.50 -1.90
C PRO A 148 12.19 3.91 -2.95
N VAL A 149 13.22 4.67 -3.29
CA VAL A 149 14.28 4.25 -4.20
C VAL A 149 15.10 3.12 -3.58
N ASP A 150 15.37 3.21 -2.28
CA ASP A 150 16.14 2.25 -1.50
C ASP A 150 15.69 2.23 -0.02
N TYR A 151 16.41 1.48 0.81
CA TYR A 151 16.11 1.28 2.23
C TYR A 151 16.90 2.24 3.15
N GLN A 152 17.48 3.33 2.67
CA GLN A 152 18.24 4.26 3.53
C GLN A 152 17.39 4.78 4.69
N HIS A 153 16.09 5.00 4.46
CA HIS A 153 15.14 5.49 5.46
C HIS A 153 14.28 4.39 6.09
N HIS A 154 14.69 3.11 6.02
CA HIS A 154 13.89 1.98 6.52
C HIS A 154 13.47 2.12 8.00
N ALA A 155 14.28 2.78 8.83
CA ALA A 155 13.95 3.04 10.23
C ALA A 155 12.65 3.85 10.42
N ARG A 156 12.22 4.60 9.38
CA ARG A 156 11.01 5.43 9.39
C ARG A 156 9.79 4.73 8.80
N PHE A 157 9.93 3.51 8.29
CA PHE A 157 8.78 2.77 7.72
C PHE A 157 7.72 2.54 8.79
N GLN A 158 8.14 2.31 10.04
CA GLN A 158 7.24 2.22 11.17
C GLN A 158 6.47 3.51 11.43
N ASP A 159 7.14 4.66 11.38
CA ASP A 159 6.49 5.97 11.58
C ASP A 159 5.35 6.20 10.56
N TYR A 160 5.50 5.68 9.34
CA TYR A 160 4.46 5.73 8.32
C TYR A 160 3.36 4.69 8.53
N THR A 161 3.70 3.42 8.73
CA THR A 161 2.69 2.34 8.81
C THR A 161 1.87 2.40 10.10
N ASP A 162 2.46 2.88 11.19
CA ASP A 162 1.81 2.94 12.50
C ASP A 162 1.21 4.33 12.76
N SER A 163 1.51 5.32 11.90
CA SER A 163 1.22 6.74 12.09
C SER A 163 -0.15 7.01 12.71
N VAL A 164 -1.22 6.63 12.01
CA VAL A 164 -2.62 6.96 12.38
C VAL A 164 -3.06 6.37 13.72
N TRP A 165 -2.37 5.35 14.21
CA TRP A 165 -2.68 4.65 15.46
C TRP A 165 -1.99 5.25 16.68
N THR A 166 -1.12 6.24 16.50
CA THR A 166 -0.34 6.86 17.60
C THR A 166 -0.99 8.09 18.22
N ARG A 167 -2.11 8.58 17.66
CA ARG A 167 -2.75 9.85 18.06
C ARG A 167 -3.82 9.70 19.16
N GLY A 168 -4.04 8.50 19.67
CA GLY A 168 -4.98 8.27 20.79
C GLY A 168 -6.46 8.39 20.42
N LEU A 169 -6.79 8.43 19.13
CA LEU A 169 -8.15 8.32 18.61
C LEU A 169 -8.34 6.96 17.94
N SER A 170 -9.58 6.48 17.91
CA SER A 170 -9.95 5.17 17.34
C SER A 170 -10.78 5.38 16.06
N PRO A 171 -10.19 5.23 14.86
CA PRO A 171 -10.91 5.38 13.61
C PRO A 171 -12.04 4.36 13.44
N GLU A 172 -13.19 4.85 12.96
CA GLU A 172 -14.34 4.03 12.56
C GLU A 172 -14.24 3.63 11.08
N LEU A 173 -13.49 4.41 10.29
CA LEU A 173 -13.18 4.13 8.89
C LEU A 173 -11.70 4.44 8.62
N VAL A 174 -11.02 3.51 7.94
CA VAL A 174 -9.64 3.67 7.47
C VAL A 174 -9.56 3.51 5.96
N LEU A 175 -8.98 4.49 5.26
CA LEU A 175 -8.64 4.39 3.84
C LEU A 175 -7.14 4.04 3.67
N VAL A 176 -6.87 2.98 2.91
CA VAL A 176 -5.52 2.59 2.49
C VAL A 176 -5.35 2.97 1.01
N ASP A 177 -4.88 4.20 0.76
CA ASP A 177 -4.58 4.72 -0.58
C ASP A 177 -3.13 5.27 -0.69
N GLY A 178 -2.29 4.91 0.27
CA GLY A 178 -0.93 5.40 0.41
C GLY A 178 0.12 4.43 -0.10
N ARG A 179 1.27 4.40 0.59
CA ARG A 179 2.34 3.42 0.39
C ARG A 179 2.26 2.27 1.39
N PHE A 180 3.03 1.22 1.15
CA PHE A 180 3.09 0.07 2.05
C PHE A 180 1.70 -0.54 2.27
N ARG A 181 0.87 -0.62 1.22
CA ARG A 181 -0.59 -0.78 1.35
C ARG A 181 -0.95 -2.06 2.08
N VAL A 182 -0.28 -3.17 1.78
CA VAL A 182 -0.47 -4.42 2.53
C VAL A 182 -0.10 -4.23 4.00
N CYS A 183 1.05 -3.62 4.30
CA CYS A 183 1.45 -3.38 5.68
C CYS A 183 0.45 -2.48 6.43
N CYS A 184 0.05 -1.35 5.84
CA CYS A 184 -0.92 -0.42 6.42
C CYS A 184 -2.27 -1.10 6.68
N PHE A 185 -2.74 -1.94 5.76
CA PHE A 185 -3.97 -2.71 5.95
C PHE A 185 -3.84 -3.73 7.10
N LEU A 186 -2.75 -4.50 7.15
CA LEU A 186 -2.51 -5.46 8.24
C LEU A 186 -2.34 -4.75 9.60
N THR A 187 -1.65 -3.61 9.64
CA THR A 187 -1.57 -2.77 10.84
C THR A 187 -2.96 -2.28 11.25
N SER A 188 -3.81 -1.93 10.30
CA SER A 188 -5.19 -1.52 10.58
C SER A 188 -6.01 -2.66 11.16
N LEU A 189 -5.91 -3.88 10.63
CA LEU A 189 -6.55 -5.05 11.23
C LEU A 189 -6.07 -5.32 12.67
N LEU A 190 -4.77 -5.11 12.92
CA LEU A 190 -4.17 -5.36 14.22
C LEU A 190 -4.58 -4.33 15.28
N LYS A 191 -4.80 -3.08 14.87
CA LYS A 191 -4.95 -1.94 15.79
C LYS A 191 -6.38 -1.39 15.89
N ALA A 192 -7.20 -1.60 14.87
CA ALA A 192 -8.57 -1.12 14.86
C ALA A 192 -9.49 -1.96 15.74
N GLU A 193 -10.58 -1.34 16.20
CA GLU A 193 -11.64 -2.02 16.94
C GLU A 193 -12.44 -2.98 16.02
N PRO A 194 -13.00 -4.08 16.55
CA PRO A 194 -14.02 -4.88 15.87
C PRO A 194 -15.11 -4.01 15.24
N GLY A 195 -15.38 -4.23 13.95
CA GLY A 195 -16.38 -3.48 13.19
C GLY A 195 -15.87 -2.24 12.45
N THR A 196 -14.62 -1.80 12.67
CA THR A 196 -14.03 -0.70 11.86
C THR A 196 -14.06 -1.05 10.37
N ILE A 197 -14.47 -0.09 9.55
CA ILE A 197 -14.50 -0.20 8.09
C ILE A 197 -13.10 0.07 7.53
N LEU A 198 -12.59 -0.83 6.70
CA LEU A 198 -11.30 -0.68 6.03
C LEU A 198 -11.54 -0.66 4.52
N ILE A 199 -11.13 0.43 3.87
CA ILE A 199 -11.20 0.57 2.40
C ILE A 199 -9.79 0.43 1.85
N PHE A 200 -9.57 -0.58 1.02
CA PHE A 200 -8.32 -0.80 0.31
C PHE A 200 -8.48 -0.32 -1.13
N ASP A 201 -7.82 0.79 -1.49
CA ASP A 201 -7.90 1.35 -2.83
C ASP A 201 -6.97 0.65 -3.84
N ASP A 202 -7.35 0.66 -5.12
CA ASP A 202 -6.60 0.04 -6.23
C ASP A 202 -6.42 -1.49 -6.10
N TYR A 203 -7.28 -2.14 -5.32
CA TYR A 203 -7.18 -3.54 -4.89
C TYR A 203 -7.41 -4.54 -6.03
N VAL A 204 -8.47 -4.36 -6.82
CA VAL A 204 -9.01 -5.39 -7.72
C VAL A 204 -7.99 -5.84 -8.79
N LYS A 205 -7.23 -4.89 -9.35
CA LYS A 205 -6.31 -5.16 -10.48
C LYS A 205 -4.89 -5.53 -10.03
N ARG A 206 -4.67 -5.70 -8.72
CA ARG A 206 -3.34 -5.93 -8.13
C ARG A 206 -3.34 -7.21 -7.28
N PRO A 207 -3.17 -8.39 -7.90
CA PRO A 207 -3.30 -9.67 -7.21
C PRO A 207 -2.36 -9.87 -6.01
N HIS A 208 -1.23 -9.17 -5.98
CA HIS A 208 -0.31 -9.23 -4.83
C HIS A 208 -0.93 -8.64 -3.55
N TYR A 209 -1.91 -7.73 -3.66
CA TYR A 209 -2.65 -7.21 -2.51
C TYR A 209 -3.62 -8.23 -1.92
N HIS A 210 -3.99 -9.28 -2.66
CA HIS A 210 -4.94 -10.31 -2.19
C HIS A 210 -4.33 -11.22 -1.10
N ILE A 211 -3.04 -11.09 -0.82
CA ILE A 211 -2.38 -11.76 0.32
C ILE A 211 -3.05 -11.42 1.66
N VAL A 212 -3.70 -10.26 1.77
CA VAL A 212 -4.42 -9.87 2.99
C VAL A 212 -5.66 -10.74 3.26
N GLU A 213 -6.17 -11.46 2.25
CA GLU A 213 -7.29 -12.39 2.39
C GLU A 213 -6.98 -13.63 3.23
N GLU A 214 -5.69 -13.86 3.55
CA GLU A 214 -5.29 -14.85 4.57
C GLU A 214 -5.83 -14.49 5.97
N PHE A 215 -6.14 -13.21 6.21
CA PHE A 215 -6.63 -12.70 7.50
C PHE A 215 -8.11 -12.36 7.49
N THR A 216 -8.58 -11.70 6.43
CA THR A 216 -10.00 -11.41 6.24
C THR A 216 -10.30 -11.12 4.77
N ARG A 217 -11.47 -11.56 4.30
CA ARG A 217 -11.91 -11.35 2.92
C ARG A 217 -12.72 -10.06 2.80
N PRO A 218 -12.74 -9.43 1.61
CA PRO A 218 -13.58 -8.26 1.41
C PRO A 218 -15.05 -8.63 1.58
N THR A 219 -15.80 -7.77 2.28
CA THR A 219 -17.26 -7.87 2.39
C THR A 219 -17.94 -7.35 1.12
N GLU A 220 -17.30 -6.42 0.43
CA GLU A 220 -17.79 -5.80 -0.79
C GLU A 220 -16.61 -5.35 -1.68
N VAL A 221 -16.83 -5.31 -3.00
CA VAL A 221 -15.94 -4.66 -3.96
C VAL A 221 -16.74 -3.63 -4.73
N HIS A 222 -16.25 -2.39 -4.77
CA HIS A 222 -16.88 -1.29 -5.51
C HIS A 222 -15.85 -0.62 -6.43
N GLY A 223 -16.04 -0.80 -7.74
CA GLY A 223 -15.08 -0.29 -8.73
C GLY A 223 -13.68 -0.88 -8.53
N ARG A 224 -12.69 -0.02 -8.22
CA ARG A 224 -11.30 -0.42 -7.92
C ARG A 224 -11.05 -0.77 -6.45
N GLN A 225 -12.00 -0.46 -5.57
CA GLN A 225 -11.85 -0.54 -4.12
C GLN A 225 -12.41 -1.85 -3.58
N ALA A 226 -11.76 -2.38 -2.55
CA ALA A 226 -12.28 -3.45 -1.72
C ALA A 226 -12.58 -2.93 -0.33
N ILE A 227 -13.75 -3.31 0.20
CA ILE A 227 -14.22 -2.93 1.52
C ILE A 227 -14.13 -4.15 2.40
N PHE A 228 -13.58 -3.98 3.59
CA PHE A 228 -13.46 -4.98 4.63
C PHE A 228 -14.05 -4.43 5.91
N ILE A 229 -14.48 -5.34 6.78
CA ILE A 229 -14.82 -5.04 8.15
C ILE A 229 -13.79 -5.76 9.02
N ARG A 230 -13.17 -5.04 9.95
CA ARG A 230 -12.27 -5.64 10.94
C ARG A 230 -13.08 -6.69 11.75
N PRO A 231 -12.74 -7.99 11.69
CA PRO A 231 -13.49 -9.08 12.37
C PRO A 231 -13.52 -8.95 13.90
N ASP A 232 -14.09 -9.88 14.65
CA ASP A 232 -13.84 -9.95 16.10
C ASP A 232 -12.39 -10.41 16.39
N GLN A 233 -11.85 -10.06 17.56
CA GLN A 233 -10.50 -10.48 17.95
C GLN A 233 -10.34 -12.00 18.00
N ASN A 234 -11.40 -12.75 18.29
CA ASN A 234 -11.39 -14.20 18.36
C ASN A 234 -11.33 -14.86 16.98
N GLU A 235 -11.56 -14.10 15.91
CA GLU A 235 -11.51 -14.57 14.52
C GLU A 235 -10.13 -14.32 13.87
N LEU A 236 -9.24 -13.59 14.55
CA LEU A 236 -7.90 -13.27 14.07
C LEU A 236 -6.84 -13.89 14.97
N ASP A 237 -5.87 -14.58 14.38
CA ASP A 237 -4.62 -14.87 15.07
C ASP A 237 -3.77 -13.59 15.14
N LEU A 238 -3.97 -12.82 16.21
CA LEU A 238 -3.28 -11.54 16.42
C LEU A 238 -1.75 -11.71 16.52
N HIS A 239 -1.27 -12.88 16.95
CA HIS A 239 0.16 -13.15 17.01
C HIS A 239 0.74 -13.29 15.61
N VAL A 240 0.11 -14.08 14.75
CA VAL A 240 0.52 -14.24 13.35
C VAL A 240 0.36 -12.92 12.60
N LEU A 241 -0.72 -12.18 12.82
CA LEU A 241 -0.96 -10.87 12.20
C LEU A 241 0.16 -9.87 12.57
N ALA A 242 0.54 -9.78 13.84
CA ALA A 242 1.65 -8.93 14.28
C ALA A 242 2.99 -9.32 13.62
N GLN A 243 3.25 -10.63 13.47
CA GLN A 243 4.44 -11.08 12.74
C GLN A 243 4.41 -10.69 11.26
N GLN A 244 3.24 -10.72 10.61
CA GLN A 244 3.14 -10.30 9.21
C GLN A 244 3.30 -8.79 9.07
N VAL A 245 2.77 -7.97 9.98
CA VAL A 245 3.03 -6.53 10.00
C VAL A 245 4.53 -6.26 9.97
N GLU A 246 5.32 -6.90 10.84
CA GLU A 246 6.78 -6.72 10.85
C GLU A 246 7.47 -7.17 9.56
N ARG A 247 6.96 -8.22 8.90
CA ARG A 247 7.52 -8.71 7.63
C ARG A 247 7.20 -7.76 6.47
N PHE A 248 5.95 -7.33 6.36
CA PHE A 248 5.49 -6.45 5.30
C PHE A 248 5.97 -5.01 5.47
N ARG A 249 6.41 -4.61 6.67
CA ARG A 249 7.04 -3.31 6.94
C ARG A 249 8.21 -3.02 6.01
N TYR A 250 8.89 -4.06 5.52
CA TYR A 250 10.03 -3.95 4.60
C TYR A 250 9.71 -4.41 3.16
N VAL A 251 8.43 -4.56 2.81
CA VAL A 251 7.98 -4.84 1.45
C VAL A 251 7.49 -3.52 0.85
N MET A 252 8.21 -3.01 -0.15
CA MET A 252 7.81 -1.79 -0.87
C MET A 252 6.75 -2.14 -1.93
N ASP A 253 5.49 -1.80 -1.67
CA ASP A 253 4.30 -2.10 -2.50
C ASP A 253 3.26 -0.97 -2.59
#